data_AF-A0A967F3A9-F1
#
_entry.id   AF-A0A967F3A9-F1
#
_cell.length_a   1.000
_cell.length_b   1.000
_cell.length_c   1.000
_cell.angle_alpha   90.00
_cell.angle_beta   90.00
_cell.angle_gamma   90.00
#
_symmetry.space_group_name_H-M   'P 1'
#
loop_
_entity.id
_entity.type
_entity.pdbx_description
1 polymer ?
#
loop_
_entity_poly.entity_id
_entity_poly.type
_entity_poly.pdbx_seq_one_letter_code
_entity_poly.pdbx_strand_id
1 'polypeptide(L)'
;MSVVEITCAFCGLPANKRAGDVNRSRKQGYAVYCGRKCAGIGRRQNKSAEELKERKRLYDIQYRAKNAQRLKAEKAAYYQRTRDPEKERAIRKAKMAQHVEYCRRPEYRAYKKQYDREYRARMKFGSFWESHMLLVDLETEVNSQASRYEVYMEKGTINKMQKRKRDYEKSYCR
;
A
#
# COMPACT_ATOMS: atom_id res chain seq x y z
N MET A 1 29.79 32.72 43.51
CA MET A 1 28.90 31.58 43.22
C MET A 1 29.11 30.54 44.31
N SER A 2 28.07 30.16 45.05
CA SER A 2 28.20 29.13 46.09
C SER A 2 28.50 27.77 45.46
N VAL A 3 29.46 27.07 46.07
CA VAL A 3 29.87 25.73 45.69
C VAL A 3 29.44 24.80 46.82
N VAL A 4 28.92 23.63 46.44
CA VAL A 4 28.41 22.63 47.38
C VAL A 4 29.15 21.33 47.09
N GLU A 5 29.55 20.65 48.15
CA GLU A 5 30.14 19.32 48.07
C GLU A 5 29.05 18.29 47.79
N ILE A 6 29.32 17.44 46.81
CA ILE A 6 28.43 16.35 46.42
C ILE A 6 29.19 15.04 46.37
N THR A 7 28.50 13.93 46.66
CA THR A 7 29.00 12.59 46.38
C THR A 7 28.67 12.23 44.94
N CYS A 8 29.68 11.88 44.14
CA CYS A 8 29.46 11.48 42.75
C CYS A 8 28.67 10.17 42.67
N ALA A 9 27.55 10.17 41.95
CA ALA A 9 26.71 8.99 41.77
C ALA A 9 27.36 7.85 40.96
N PHE A 10 28.53 8.08 40.34
CA PHE A 10 29.26 7.05 39.60
C PHE A 10 30.47 6.51 40.36
N CYS A 11 31.40 7.38 40.78
CA CYS A 11 32.63 6.95 41.43
C CYS A 11 32.61 7.05 42.97
N GLY A 12 31.53 7.56 43.57
CA GLY A 12 31.41 7.72 45.02
C GLY A 12 32.27 8.83 45.64
N LEU A 13 33.20 9.44 44.87
CA LEU A 13 34.11 10.46 45.40
C LEU A 13 33.39 11.80 45.64
N PRO A 14 33.82 12.56 46.68
CA PRO A 14 33.36 13.91 46.89
C PRO A 14 33.85 14.84 45.77
N ALA A 15 33.00 15.76 45.35
CA ALA A 15 33.32 16.77 44.35
C ALA A 15 32.60 18.08 44.64
N ASN A 16 33.28 19.19 44.38
CA ASN A 16 32.73 20.53 44.53
C ASN A 16 32.02 20.97 43.24
N LYS A 17 30.73 21.29 43.34
CA LYS A 17 29.89 21.74 42.21
C LYS A 17 29.16 23.02 42.52
N ARG A 18 28.86 23.81 41.49
CA ARG A 18 28.03 25.00 41.63
C ARG A 18 26.67 24.61 42.20
N ALA A 19 26.24 25.27 43.27
CA ALA A 19 24.98 24.97 43.96
C ALA A 19 23.78 24.92 42.99
N GLY A 20 23.73 25.82 42.02
CA GLY A 20 22.68 25.88 41.01
C GLY A 20 22.57 24.61 40.14
N ASP A 21 23.69 24.02 39.74
CA ASP A 21 23.71 22.80 38.90
C ASP A 21 23.25 21.57 39.71
N VAL A 22 23.65 21.52 40.99
CA VAL A 22 23.26 20.47 41.93
C VAL A 22 21.77 20.55 42.22
N ASN A 23 21.26 21.73 42.55
CA ASN A 23 19.84 21.95 42.85
C ASN A 23 18.95 21.65 41.63
N ARG A 24 19.38 22.03 40.42
CA ARG A 24 18.67 21.69 39.17
C ARG A 24 18.61 20.17 38.96
N SER A 25 19.75 19.48 39.11
CA SER A 25 19.80 18.02 38.96
C SER A 25 18.93 17.32 39.99
N ARG A 26 19.00 17.73 41.27
CA ARG A 26 18.16 17.18 42.35
C ARG A 26 16.68 17.41 42.11
N LYS A 27 16.27 18.61 41.69
CA LYS A 27 14.88 18.94 41.35
C LYS A 27 14.33 18.05 40.23
N GLN A 28 15.18 17.65 39.28
CA GLN A 28 14.80 16.78 38.16
C GLN A 28 14.97 15.27 38.47
N GLY A 29 15.40 14.91 39.69
CA GLY A 29 15.68 13.51 40.07
C GLY A 29 16.88 12.90 39.33
N TYR A 30 17.78 13.73 38.79
CA TYR A 30 18.97 13.24 38.08
C TYR A 30 20.15 13.02 39.01
N ALA A 31 20.88 11.94 38.73
CA ALA A 31 22.17 11.65 39.35
C ALA A 31 23.18 12.78 39.10
N VAL A 32 23.89 13.19 40.16
CA VAL A 32 24.91 14.24 40.10
C VAL A 32 26.30 13.61 40.06
N TYR A 33 27.14 14.08 39.15
CA TYR A 33 28.43 13.45 38.86
C TYR A 33 29.60 14.41 39.09
N CYS A 34 30.76 13.84 39.41
CA CYS A 34 32.05 14.53 39.58
C CYS A 34 32.38 15.42 38.36
N GLY A 35 32.14 14.91 37.15
CA GLY A 35 32.52 15.55 35.90
C GLY A 35 32.01 14.79 34.68
N ARG A 36 32.40 15.27 33.49
CA ARG A 36 31.93 14.74 32.19
C ARG A 36 32.24 13.25 32.01
N LYS A 37 33.40 12.77 32.49
CA LYS A 37 33.78 11.35 32.45
C LYS A 37 32.81 10.48 33.26
N CYS A 38 32.64 10.80 34.56
CA CYS A 38 31.69 10.14 35.45
C CYS A 38 30.26 10.13 34.87
N ALA A 39 29.79 11.27 34.35
CA ALA A 39 28.46 11.39 33.75
C ALA A 39 28.31 10.57 32.45
N GLY A 40 29.35 10.55 31.62
CA GLY A 40 29.35 9.79 30.38
C GLY A 40 29.26 8.28 30.62
N ILE A 41 30.03 7.75 31.58
CA ILE A 41 30.02 6.33 31.91
C ILE A 41 28.73 5.96 32.65
N GLY A 42 28.34 6.75 33.66
CA GLY A 42 27.12 6.50 34.45
C GLY A 42 25.81 6.58 33.67
N ARG A 43 25.81 7.16 32.46
CA ARG A 43 24.63 7.22 31.56
C ARG A 43 24.63 6.15 30.46
N ARG A 44 25.71 5.39 30.29
CA ARG A 44 25.76 4.32 29.29
C ARG A 44 24.83 3.19 29.71
N GLN A 45 24.00 2.74 28.77
CA GLN A 45 23.07 1.62 29.00
C GLN A 45 23.69 0.26 28.62
N ASN A 46 24.97 0.21 28.20
CA ASN A 46 25.69 -0.98 27.73
C ASN A 46 24.90 -1.91 26.81
N LYS A 47 24.00 -1.34 26.00
CA LYS A 47 23.17 -2.08 25.04
C LYS A 47 23.99 -2.44 23.82
N SER A 48 23.76 -3.63 23.29
CA SER A 48 24.37 -4.03 22.02
C SER A 48 23.82 -3.18 20.86
N ALA A 49 24.57 -3.10 19.77
CA ALA A 49 24.10 -2.41 18.56
C ALA A 49 22.80 -3.03 18.03
N GLU A 50 22.65 -4.35 18.16
CA GLU A 50 21.47 -5.10 17.74
C GLU A 50 20.25 -4.77 18.59
N GLU A 51 20.40 -4.71 19.92
CA GLU A 51 19.32 -4.32 20.83
C GLU A 51 18.84 -2.89 20.56
N LEU A 52 19.75 -1.97 20.26
CA LEU A 52 19.40 -0.60 19.90
C LEU A 52 18.61 -0.54 18.58
N LYS A 53 19.01 -1.34 17.59
CA LYS A 53 18.34 -1.45 16.30
C LYS A 53 16.93 -2.02 16.46
N GLU A 54 16.78 -3.09 17.22
CA GLU A 54 15.46 -3.70 17.45
C GLU A 54 14.55 -2.77 18.27
N ARG A 55 15.07 -2.13 19.32
CA ARG A 55 14.30 -1.15 20.08
C ARG A 55 13.82 0.00 19.21
N LYS A 56 14.68 0.51 18.31
CA LYS A 56 14.30 1.55 17.36
C LYS A 56 13.25 1.04 16.37
N ARG A 57 13.38 -0.19 15.87
CA ARG A 57 12.39 -0.80 14.97
C ARG A 57 11.02 -0.88 15.64
N LEU A 58 10.94 -1.40 16.87
CA LEU A 58 9.69 -1.50 17.64
C LEU A 58 9.09 -0.12 17.90
N TYR A 59 9.92 0.86 18.27
CA TYR A 59 9.49 2.25 18.42
C TYR A 59 8.93 2.82 17.11
N ASP A 60 9.64 2.64 15.98
CA ASP A 60 9.23 3.19 14.69
C ASP A 60 7.91 2.53 14.21
N ILE A 61 7.69 1.24 14.48
CA ILE A 61 6.42 0.54 14.20
C ILE A 61 5.29 1.21 15.00
N GLN A 62 5.43 1.33 16.32
CA GLN A 62 4.42 1.93 17.18
C GLN A 62 4.16 3.39 16.81
N TYR A 63 5.23 4.14 16.53
CA TYR A 63 5.15 5.54 16.15
C TYR A 63 4.38 5.72 14.83
N ARG A 64 4.70 4.92 13.80
CA ARG A 64 4.01 4.96 12.50
C ARG A 64 2.55 4.56 12.63
N ALA A 65 2.23 3.57 13.46
CA ALA A 65 0.86 3.17 13.73
C ALA A 65 0.07 4.30 14.40
N LYS A 66 0.61 4.88 15.49
CA LYS A 66 -0.02 5.99 16.22
C LYS A 66 -0.19 7.26 15.39
N ASN A 67 0.73 7.51 14.45
CA ASN A 67 0.78 8.76 13.68
C ASN A 67 0.42 8.60 12.20
N ALA A 68 -0.19 7.49 11.79
CA ALA A 68 -0.37 7.13 10.38
C ALA A 68 -1.07 8.24 9.57
N GLN A 69 -2.15 8.82 10.11
CA GLN A 69 -2.91 9.88 9.45
C GLN A 69 -2.11 11.18 9.31
N ARG A 70 -1.45 11.63 10.40
CA ARG A 70 -0.60 12.82 10.38
C ARG A 70 0.54 12.68 9.38
N LEU A 71 1.25 11.55 9.40
CA LEU A 71 2.34 11.28 8.45
C LEU A 71 1.85 11.24 7.01
N LYS A 72 0.66 10.68 6.76
CA LYS A 72 0.04 10.68 5.43
C LYS A 72 -0.27 12.10 4.96
N ALA A 73 -0.83 12.94 5.83
CA ALA A 73 -1.16 14.33 5.53
C ALA A 73 0.10 15.16 5.26
N GLU A 74 1.13 15.04 6.11
CA GLU A 74 2.40 15.75 5.94
C GLU A 74 3.10 15.37 4.63
N LYS A 75 3.14 14.07 4.29
CA LYS A 75 3.71 13.60 3.02
C LYS A 75 2.92 14.10 1.83
N ALA A 76 1.59 14.12 1.90
CA ALA A 76 0.75 14.64 0.84
C ALA A 76 0.97 16.15 0.64
N ALA A 77 1.01 16.93 1.72
CA ALA A 77 1.29 18.37 1.68
C ALA A 77 2.68 18.66 1.13
N TYR A 78 3.70 17.92 1.58
CA TYR A 78 5.05 18.04 1.04
C TYR A 78 5.09 17.75 -0.46
N TYR A 79 4.48 16.63 -0.89
CA TYR A 79 4.41 16.26 -2.30
C TYR A 79 3.71 17.35 -3.12
N GLN A 80 2.56 17.86 -2.68
CA GLN A 80 1.85 18.94 -3.36
C GLN A 80 2.72 20.20 -3.52
N ARG A 81 3.44 20.59 -2.45
CA ARG A 81 4.34 21.75 -2.48
C ARG A 81 5.50 21.59 -3.45
N THR A 82 6.06 20.39 -3.54
CA THR A 82 7.27 20.11 -4.34
C THR A 82 6.97 19.46 -5.68
N ARG A 83 5.69 19.32 -6.06
CA ARG A 83 5.29 18.58 -7.25
C ARG A 83 5.75 19.31 -8.50
N ASP A 84 6.43 18.58 -9.38
CA ASP A 84 6.87 19.05 -10.69
C ASP A 84 6.21 18.21 -11.80
N PRO A 85 5.10 18.69 -12.39
CA PRO A 85 4.34 17.93 -13.38
C PRO A 85 5.13 17.63 -14.67
N GLU A 86 6.10 18.49 -15.03
CA GLU A 86 6.89 18.32 -16.25
C GLU A 86 7.89 17.18 -16.08
N LYS A 87 8.60 17.15 -14.95
CA LYS A 87 9.48 16.02 -14.60
C LYS A 87 8.69 14.70 -14.51
N GLU A 88 7.51 14.71 -13.89
CA GLU A 88 6.64 13.53 -13.83
C GLU A 88 6.21 13.06 -15.22
N ARG A 89 5.91 13.99 -16.13
CA ARG A 89 5.56 13.67 -17.53
C ARG A 89 6.74 13.08 -18.28
N ALA A 90 7.93 13.66 -18.13
CA ALA A 90 9.16 13.15 -18.74
C ALA A 90 9.47 11.73 -18.28
N ILE A 91 9.37 11.45 -16.97
CA ILE A 91 9.57 10.12 -16.40
C ILE A 91 8.53 9.13 -16.94
N ARG A 92 7.24 9.52 -17.00
CA ARG A 92 6.19 8.67 -17.56
C ARG A 92 6.44 8.34 -19.04
N LYS A 93 6.86 9.34 -19.83
CA LYS A 93 7.19 9.15 -21.25
C LYS A 93 8.38 8.20 -21.42
N ALA A 94 9.44 8.37 -20.62
CA ALA A 94 10.61 7.50 -20.65
C ALA A 94 10.27 6.04 -20.29
N LYS A 95 9.38 5.83 -19.31
CA LYS A 95 8.96 4.49 -18.87
C LYS A 95 7.84 3.87 -19.71
N MET A 96 7.28 4.60 -20.68
CA MET A 96 6.10 4.16 -21.43
C MET A 96 6.34 2.83 -22.15
N ALA A 97 7.50 2.64 -22.78
CA ALA A 97 7.83 1.40 -23.49
C ALA A 97 7.80 0.18 -22.54
N GLN A 98 8.42 0.29 -21.35
CA GLN A 98 8.41 -0.76 -20.34
C GLN A 98 6.99 -1.04 -19.83
N HIS A 99 6.18 -0.01 -19.66
CA HIS A 99 4.78 -0.17 -19.25
C HIS A 99 3.96 -0.90 -20.33
N VAL A 100 4.16 -0.58 -21.61
CA VAL A 100 3.50 -1.28 -22.73
C VAL A 100 3.90 -2.75 -22.75
N GLU A 101 5.19 -3.05 -22.60
CA GLU A 101 5.67 -4.44 -22.53
C GLU A 101 5.10 -5.19 -21.33
N TYR A 102 5.01 -4.55 -20.17
CA TYR A 102 4.34 -5.11 -19.00
C TYR A 102 2.86 -5.42 -19.28
N CYS A 103 2.15 -4.49 -19.92
CA CYS A 103 0.73 -4.64 -20.26
C CYS A 103 0.47 -5.71 -21.33
N ARG A 104 1.47 -6.04 -22.16
CA ARG A 104 1.38 -7.10 -23.17
C ARG A 104 1.47 -8.50 -22.57
N ARG A 105 2.04 -8.65 -21.37
CA ARG A 105 2.21 -9.96 -20.72
C ARG A 105 0.88 -10.69 -20.59
N PRO A 106 0.81 -11.99 -20.95
CA PRO A 106 -0.44 -12.75 -20.92
C PRO A 106 -1.03 -12.82 -19.51
N GLU A 107 -0.18 -12.98 -18.49
CA GLU A 107 -0.55 -12.98 -17.08
C GLU A 107 -1.25 -11.68 -16.67
N TYR A 108 -0.68 -10.52 -17.03
CA TYR A 108 -1.27 -9.23 -16.71
C TYR A 108 -2.61 -9.03 -17.44
N ARG A 109 -2.70 -9.43 -18.71
CA ARG A 109 -3.95 -9.35 -19.48
C ARG A 109 -5.06 -10.20 -18.87
N ALA A 110 -4.74 -11.42 -18.44
CA ALA A 110 -5.69 -12.32 -17.78
C ALA A 110 -6.17 -11.71 -16.45
N TYR A 111 -5.23 -11.28 -15.60
CA TYR A 111 -5.52 -10.59 -14.35
C TYR A 111 -6.40 -9.34 -14.58
N LYS A 112 -6.02 -8.47 -15.52
CA LYS A 112 -6.72 -7.22 -15.80
C LYS A 112 -8.12 -7.47 -16.35
N LYS A 113 -8.29 -8.49 -17.21
CA LYS A 113 -9.61 -8.92 -17.72
C LYS A 113 -10.52 -9.33 -16.56
N GLN A 114 -10.03 -10.16 -15.63
CA GLN A 114 -10.79 -10.59 -14.47
C GLN A 114 -11.10 -9.41 -13.54
N TYR A 115 -10.09 -8.61 -13.21
CA TYR A 115 -10.25 -7.41 -12.38
C TYR A 115 -11.30 -6.45 -12.97
N ASP A 116 -11.25 -6.16 -14.27
CA ASP A 116 -12.19 -5.24 -14.91
C ASP A 116 -13.60 -5.84 -14.99
N ARG A 117 -13.72 -7.16 -15.07
CA ARG A 117 -15.00 -7.88 -15.01
C ARG A 117 -15.61 -7.76 -13.61
N GLU A 118 -14.84 -8.07 -12.57
CA GLU A 118 -15.26 -7.96 -11.17
C GLU A 118 -15.62 -6.52 -10.79
N TYR A 119 -14.78 -5.56 -11.16
CA TYR A 119 -15.01 -4.15 -10.88
C TYR A 119 -16.33 -3.65 -11.50
N ARG A 120 -16.58 -3.98 -12.78
CA ARG A 120 -17.84 -3.62 -13.46
C ARG A 120 -19.04 -4.31 -12.83
N ALA A 121 -18.91 -5.58 -12.43
CA ALA A 121 -19.98 -6.31 -11.77
C ALA A 121 -20.30 -5.70 -10.39
N ARG A 122 -19.28 -5.40 -9.58
CA ARG A 122 -19.45 -4.75 -8.26
C ARG A 122 -20.08 -3.37 -8.37
N MET A 123 -19.64 -2.57 -9.35
CA MET A 123 -20.20 -1.24 -9.60
C MET A 123 -21.68 -1.27 -10.00
N LYS A 124 -22.11 -2.26 -10.80
CA LYS A 124 -23.48 -2.33 -11.32
C LYS A 124 -24.45 -3.10 -10.44
N PHE A 125 -23.99 -4.18 -9.80
CA PHE A 125 -24.85 -5.16 -9.13
C PHE A 125 -24.59 -5.23 -7.62
N GLY A 126 -23.66 -4.43 -7.08
CA GLY A 126 -23.44 -4.30 -5.65
C GLY A 126 -23.15 -5.65 -4.99
N SER A 127 -24.01 -6.06 -4.05
CA SER A 127 -23.91 -7.35 -3.36
C SER A 127 -24.12 -8.58 -4.25
N PHE A 128 -24.85 -8.45 -5.37
CA PHE A 128 -25.18 -9.55 -6.28
C PHE A 128 -24.18 -9.71 -7.43
N TRP A 129 -23.00 -9.09 -7.32
CA TRP A 129 -21.99 -9.09 -8.38
C TRP A 129 -21.48 -10.50 -8.72
N GLU A 130 -21.38 -11.39 -7.75
CA GLU A 130 -20.96 -12.79 -7.95
C GLU A 130 -22.01 -13.56 -8.76
N SER A 131 -23.29 -13.41 -8.42
CA SER A 131 -24.40 -14.04 -9.15
C SER A 131 -24.47 -13.55 -10.59
N HIS A 132 -24.29 -12.24 -10.83
CA HIS A 132 -24.23 -11.70 -12.18
C HIS A 132 -23.05 -12.25 -12.97
N MET A 133 -21.87 -12.37 -12.34
CA MET A 133 -20.72 -12.97 -12.99
C MET A 133 -20.99 -14.42 -13.39
N LEU A 134 -21.51 -15.23 -12.47
CA LEU A 134 -21.86 -16.62 -12.73
C LEU A 134 -22.87 -16.75 -13.87
N LEU A 135 -23.88 -15.88 -13.92
CA LEU A 135 -24.86 -15.85 -15.01
C LEU A 135 -24.21 -15.55 -16.37
N VAL A 136 -23.27 -14.60 -16.43
CA VAL A 136 -22.54 -14.29 -17.68
C VAL A 136 -21.66 -15.46 -18.12
N ASP A 137 -21.03 -16.19 -17.19
CA ASP A 137 -20.25 -17.37 -17.54
C ASP A 137 -21.17 -18.48 -18.08
N LEU A 138 -22.32 -18.71 -17.45
CA LEU A 138 -23.33 -19.65 -17.94
C LEU A 138 -23.85 -19.27 -19.33
N GLU A 139 -24.17 -18.00 -19.57
CA GLU A 139 -24.59 -17.54 -20.89
C GLU A 139 -23.49 -17.76 -21.94
N THR A 140 -22.24 -17.53 -21.58
CA THR A 140 -21.11 -17.74 -22.49
C THR A 140 -20.97 -19.22 -22.86
N GLU A 141 -21.11 -20.11 -21.88
CA GLU A 141 -21.06 -21.56 -22.08
C GLU A 141 -22.25 -22.07 -22.90
N VAL A 142 -23.47 -21.60 -22.61
CA VAL A 142 -24.66 -21.95 -23.40
C VAL A 142 -24.50 -21.50 -24.87
N ASN A 143 -23.97 -20.30 -25.09
CA ASN A 143 -23.73 -19.79 -26.44
C ASN A 143 -22.54 -20.48 -27.16
N SER A 144 -21.64 -21.15 -26.44
CA SER A 144 -20.53 -21.90 -27.05
C SER A 144 -21.00 -23.24 -27.65
N GLN A 145 -22.05 -23.84 -27.05
CA GLN A 145 -22.61 -25.12 -27.46
C GLN A 145 -23.55 -24.99 -28.66
N ALA A 146 -24.38 -23.95 -28.69
CA ALA A 146 -25.29 -23.69 -29.81
C ALA A 146 -25.39 -22.17 -30.03
N SER A 147 -25.20 -21.76 -31.28
CA SER A 147 -25.46 -20.39 -31.66
C SER A 147 -26.94 -20.06 -31.46
N ARG A 148 -27.27 -18.81 -31.12
CA ARG A 148 -28.68 -18.37 -31.04
C ARG A 148 -29.47 -18.68 -32.30
N TYR A 149 -28.80 -18.71 -33.45
CA TYR A 149 -29.40 -19.10 -34.73
C TYR A 149 -29.87 -20.56 -34.72
N GLU A 150 -29.03 -21.51 -34.29
CA GLU A 150 -29.39 -22.93 -34.18
C GLU A 150 -30.54 -23.13 -33.19
N VAL A 151 -30.47 -22.46 -32.03
CA VAL A 151 -31.54 -22.48 -31.02
C VAL A 151 -32.86 -21.95 -31.59
N TYR A 152 -32.84 -20.86 -32.37
CA TYR A 152 -34.04 -20.33 -33.02
C TYR A 152 -34.52 -21.18 -34.20
N MET A 153 -33.61 -21.87 -34.88
CA MET A 153 -33.92 -22.79 -35.96
C MET A 153 -34.67 -24.02 -35.43
N GLU A 154 -34.20 -24.60 -34.32
CA GLU A 154 -34.86 -25.70 -33.61
C GLU A 154 -36.22 -25.28 -33.04
N LYS A 155 -36.31 -24.11 -32.42
CA LYS A 155 -37.58 -23.58 -31.89
C LYS A 155 -38.58 -23.14 -32.96
N GLY A 156 -38.18 -23.14 -34.25
CA GLY A 156 -39.05 -22.75 -35.36
C GLY A 156 -39.44 -21.27 -35.35
N THR A 157 -38.74 -20.43 -34.59
CA THR A 157 -39.05 -18.99 -34.44
C THR A 157 -38.40 -18.12 -35.51
N ILE A 158 -37.63 -18.71 -36.43
CA ILE A 158 -37.07 -17.99 -37.58
C ILE A 158 -38.20 -17.59 -38.54
N ASN A 159 -38.10 -16.38 -39.10
CA ASN A 159 -39.03 -15.91 -40.12
C ASN A 159 -39.11 -16.91 -41.28
N LYS A 160 -40.31 -17.48 -41.50
CA LYS A 160 -40.58 -18.52 -42.50
C LYS A 160 -40.17 -18.08 -43.91
N MET A 161 -40.33 -16.81 -44.27
CA MET A 161 -39.94 -16.27 -45.58
C MET A 161 -38.42 -16.33 -45.77
N GLN A 162 -37.65 -15.90 -44.77
CA GLN A 162 -36.19 -15.91 -44.81
C GLN A 162 -35.62 -17.34 -44.79
N LYS A 163 -36.30 -18.28 -44.12
CA LYS A 163 -35.94 -19.70 -44.17
C LYS A 163 -36.14 -20.26 -45.59
N ARG A 164 -37.33 -20.07 -46.17
CA ARG A 164 -37.65 -20.52 -47.54
C ARG A 164 -36.71 -19.93 -48.60
N LYS A 165 -36.38 -18.64 -48.50
CA LYS A 165 -35.44 -17.99 -49.42
C LYS A 165 -34.05 -18.64 -49.36
N ARG A 166 -33.53 -18.86 -48.15
CA ARG A 166 -32.22 -19.53 -47.96
C ARG A 166 -32.24 -20.99 -48.39
N ASP A 167 -33.31 -21.72 -48.11
CA ASP A 167 -33.45 -23.11 -48.55
C ASP A 167 -33.48 -23.20 -50.09
N TYR A 168 -34.20 -22.27 -50.75
CA TYR A 168 -34.21 -22.14 -52.20
C TYR A 168 -32.82 -21.85 -52.76
N GLU A 169 -32.13 -20.82 -52.24
CA GLU A 169 -30.74 -20.48 -52.62
C GLU A 169 -29.79 -21.68 -52.44
N LYS A 170 -29.94 -22.43 -51.34
CA LYS A 170 -29.08 -23.60 -51.05
C LYS A 170 -29.38 -24.80 -51.95
N SER A 171 -30.62 -24.93 -52.43
CA SER A 171 -31.05 -26.00 -53.33
C SER A 171 -30.77 -25.72 -54.81
N TYR A 172 -30.71 -24.46 -55.23
CA TYR A 172 -30.59 -24.07 -56.64
C TYR A 172 -29.27 -23.37 -57.01
N CYS A 173 -28.48 -22.87 -56.06
CA CYS A 173 -27.14 -22.29 -56.31
C CYS A 173 -25.98 -23.23 -55.91
N ARG A 174 -26.17 -24.54 -56.05
CA ARG A 174 -25.06 -25.52 -56.02
C ARG A 174 -24.73 -25.99 -57.43
#